data_AF-A0A2T7LXY4-F1
#
_entry.id   AF-A0A2T7LXY4-F1
#
_cell.length_a   1.000
_cell.length_b   1.000
_cell.length_c   1.000
_cell.angle_alpha   90.00
_cell.angle_beta   90.00
_cell.angle_gamma   90.00
#
_symmetry.space_group_name_H-M   'P 1'
#
loop_
_entity.id
_entity.type
_entity.pdbx_description
1 polymer ?
#
loop_
_entity_poly.entity_id
_entity_poly.type
_entity_poly.pdbx_seq_one_letter_code
_entity_poly.pdbx_strand_id
1 'polypeptide(L)'
;MTSPTPPAEPPHADRTYRSVAALVCGSLLLLLIAWMGGDAMIRGEGRVPWLAAAALLLVVPLVVAFTLRPAVFANDERIRVRNPFRTIQLPWTEVADVRASYSSELLARDGTKYQLWAIPVSLRARKRAARTAARAAHDDPYGRTSVSADVRDSAGRTASADQTVRDLRDIAERAGDTTPEGADRGSVRWAYEVIAPAVAGVVLLVVLVAVG
;
A
#
# COMPACT_ATOMS: atom_id res chain seq x y z
N MET A 1 -31.65 29.25 -6.58
CA MET A 1 -31.27 27.84 -6.74
C MET A 1 -29.75 27.77 -6.73
N THR A 2 -29.16 27.28 -5.64
CA THR A 2 -27.71 27.19 -5.44
C THR A 2 -27.18 25.93 -6.11
N SER A 3 -26.46 26.09 -7.22
CA SER A 3 -25.73 24.99 -7.86
C SER A 3 -24.67 24.45 -6.90
N PRO A 4 -24.49 23.12 -6.78
CA PRO A 4 -23.42 22.56 -5.98
C PRO A 4 -22.07 22.85 -6.66
N THR A 5 -21.19 23.56 -5.96
CA THR A 5 -19.80 23.74 -6.34
C THR A 5 -19.14 22.36 -6.50
N PRO A 6 -18.51 22.04 -7.65
CA PRO A 6 -17.75 20.81 -7.80
C PRO A 6 -16.62 20.76 -6.76
N PRO A 7 -16.25 19.59 -6.23
CA PRO A 7 -15.10 19.49 -5.35
C PRO A 7 -13.85 19.98 -6.09
N ALA A 8 -13.05 20.84 -5.46
CA ALA A 8 -11.80 21.33 -6.01
C ALA A 8 -10.92 20.15 -6.46
N GLU A 9 -10.64 20.10 -7.74
CA GLU A 9 -9.76 19.11 -8.36
C GLU A 9 -8.35 19.30 -7.77
N PRO A 10 -7.71 18.26 -7.20
CA PRO A 10 -6.43 18.42 -6.51
C PRO A 10 -5.37 18.97 -7.51
N PRO A 11 -4.75 20.12 -7.24
CA PRO A 11 -3.89 20.84 -8.20
C PRO A 11 -2.56 20.14 -8.56
N HIS A 12 -2.26 18.98 -7.97
CA HIS A 12 -1.02 18.27 -8.22
C HIS A 12 -1.27 16.76 -8.39
N ALA A 13 -0.65 16.17 -9.40
CA ALA A 13 -0.78 14.75 -9.70
C ALA A 13 -0.23 13.90 -8.54
N ASP A 14 -1.11 13.22 -7.81
CA ASP A 14 -0.74 12.31 -6.72
C ASP A 14 0.24 11.23 -7.25
N ARG A 15 1.49 11.27 -6.78
CA ARG A 15 2.46 10.22 -7.09
C ARG A 15 2.04 8.95 -6.35
N THR A 16 1.60 7.96 -7.11
CA THR A 16 1.02 6.72 -6.59
C THR A 16 2.07 5.62 -6.54
N TYR A 17 2.42 5.18 -5.33
CA TYR A 17 3.32 4.06 -5.10
C TYR A 17 2.51 2.79 -4.81
N ARG A 18 2.65 1.79 -5.69
CA ARG A 18 1.89 0.55 -5.63
C ARG A 18 2.63 -0.63 -6.26
N SER A 19 2.43 -1.82 -5.70
CA SER A 19 2.99 -3.07 -6.26
C SER A 19 2.12 -3.62 -7.40
N VAL A 20 2.67 -3.61 -8.63
CA VAL A 20 2.03 -4.23 -9.80
C VAL A 20 1.92 -5.75 -9.65
N ALA A 21 2.91 -6.40 -9.01
CA ALA A 21 2.85 -7.83 -8.74
C ALA A 21 1.69 -8.20 -7.80
N ALA A 22 1.44 -7.38 -6.76
CA ALA A 22 0.30 -7.58 -5.86
C ALA A 22 -1.04 -7.43 -6.60
N LEU A 23 -1.14 -6.47 -7.53
CA LEU A 23 -2.29 -6.31 -8.41
C LEU A 23 -2.55 -7.56 -9.25
N VAL A 24 -1.54 -8.05 -9.97
CA VAL A 24 -1.69 -9.21 -10.86
C VAL A 24 -2.02 -10.47 -10.07
N CYS A 25 -1.24 -10.77 -9.02
CA CYS A 25 -1.48 -11.95 -8.19
C CYS A 25 -2.84 -11.88 -7.48
N GLY A 26 -3.24 -10.71 -6.98
CA GLY A 26 -4.53 -10.50 -6.35
C GLY A 26 -5.70 -10.74 -7.31
N SER A 27 -5.61 -10.19 -8.52
CA SER A 27 -6.62 -10.39 -9.56
C SER A 27 -6.73 -11.86 -9.98
N LEU A 28 -5.61 -12.55 -10.20
CA LEU A 28 -5.60 -13.98 -10.53
C LEU A 28 -6.20 -14.83 -9.40
N LEU A 29 -5.87 -14.51 -8.14
CA LEU A 29 -6.42 -15.20 -6.98
C LEU A 29 -7.93 -14.98 -6.86
N LEU A 30 -8.43 -13.77 -7.10
CA LEU A 30 -9.87 -13.48 -7.11
C LEU A 30 -10.60 -14.25 -8.21
N LEU A 31 -10.02 -14.36 -9.41
CA LEU A 31 -10.60 -15.17 -10.49
C LEU A 31 -10.70 -16.65 -10.09
N LEU A 32 -9.65 -17.20 -9.47
CA LEU A 32 -9.65 -18.57 -8.99
C LEU A 32 -10.69 -18.79 -7.88
N ILE A 33 -10.78 -17.88 -6.91
CA ILE A 33 -11.77 -17.93 -5.83
C ILE A 33 -13.19 -17.83 -6.38
N ALA A 34 -13.43 -16.91 -7.33
CA ALA A 34 -14.73 -16.76 -7.97
C ALA A 34 -15.11 -18.01 -8.77
N TRP A 35 -14.15 -18.61 -9.47
CA TRP A 35 -14.35 -19.86 -10.21
C TRP A 35 -14.72 -21.01 -9.28
N MET A 36 -13.88 -21.30 -8.28
CA MET A 36 -14.10 -22.42 -7.36
C MET A 36 -15.32 -22.20 -6.46
N GLY A 37 -15.49 -20.98 -5.94
CA GLY A 37 -16.63 -20.63 -5.10
C GLY A 37 -17.94 -20.61 -5.88
N GLY A 38 -17.92 -20.15 -7.13
CA GLY A 38 -19.08 -20.22 -8.03
C GLY A 38 -19.45 -21.67 -8.36
N ASP A 39 -18.47 -22.52 -8.68
CA ASP A 39 -18.69 -23.95 -8.91
C ASP A 39 -19.32 -24.63 -7.69
N ALA A 40 -18.77 -24.40 -6.49
CA ALA A 40 -19.31 -24.92 -5.24
C ALA A 40 -20.72 -24.41 -4.91
N MET A 41 -21.08 -23.22 -5.38
CA MET A 41 -22.40 -22.63 -5.15
C MET A 41 -23.46 -23.17 -6.11
N ILE A 42 -23.07 -23.48 -7.36
CA ILE A 42 -23.98 -23.98 -8.40
C ILE A 42 -24.14 -25.50 -8.33
N ARG A 43 -23.03 -26.22 -8.13
CA ARG A 43 -22.98 -27.69 -8.19
C ARG A 43 -22.94 -28.34 -6.81
N GLY A 44 -22.76 -27.55 -5.75
CA GLY A 44 -22.70 -28.08 -4.39
C GLY A 44 -24.05 -28.61 -3.91
N GLU A 45 -24.02 -29.74 -3.21
CA GLU A 45 -25.20 -30.35 -2.62
C GLU A 45 -25.33 -30.02 -1.11
N GLY A 46 -26.56 -30.05 -0.60
CA GLY A 46 -26.87 -29.82 0.80
C GLY A 46 -26.38 -28.46 1.29
N ARG A 47 -25.45 -28.45 2.26
CA ARG A 47 -24.93 -27.23 2.91
C ARG A 47 -23.76 -26.56 2.18
N VAL A 48 -23.21 -27.19 1.14
CA VAL A 48 -22.00 -26.70 0.45
C VAL A 48 -22.19 -25.31 -0.16
N PRO A 49 -23.30 -24.98 -0.85
CA PRO A 49 -23.49 -23.65 -1.43
C PRO A 49 -23.51 -22.52 -0.39
N TRP A 50 -24.11 -22.78 0.78
CA TRP A 50 -24.17 -21.81 1.88
C TRP A 50 -22.80 -21.58 2.51
N LEU A 51 -22.01 -22.63 2.72
CA LEU A 51 -20.64 -22.52 3.19
C LEU A 51 -19.76 -21.79 2.16
N ALA A 52 -19.94 -22.06 0.86
CA ALA A 52 -19.23 -21.37 -0.21
C ALA A 52 -19.57 -19.87 -0.24
N ALA A 53 -20.85 -19.50 -0.12
CA ALA A 53 -21.27 -18.10 -0.04
C ALA A 53 -20.66 -17.39 1.17
N ALA A 54 -20.67 -18.04 2.33
CA ALA A 54 -20.06 -17.52 3.56
C ALA A 54 -18.55 -17.29 3.41
N ALA A 55 -17.87 -18.29 2.85
CA ALA A 55 -16.44 -18.24 2.60
C ALA A 55 -16.08 -17.15 1.58
N LEU A 56 -16.86 -16.99 0.51
CA LEU A 56 -16.66 -15.91 -0.47
C LEU A 56 -16.85 -14.53 0.16
N LEU A 57 -17.90 -14.36 0.97
CA LEU A 57 -18.17 -13.11 1.68
C LEU A 57 -17.04 -12.73 2.64
N LEU A 58 -16.34 -13.72 3.21
CA LEU A 58 -15.16 -13.52 4.03
C LEU A 58 -13.90 -13.24 3.20
N VAL A 59 -13.57 -14.13 2.25
CA VAL A 59 -12.26 -14.17 1.62
C VAL A 59 -12.09 -13.08 0.57
N VAL A 60 -13.11 -12.81 -0.26
CA VAL A 60 -13.03 -11.81 -1.33
C VAL A 60 -12.63 -10.42 -0.82
N PRO A 61 -13.32 -9.82 0.18
CA PRO A 61 -12.94 -8.50 0.69
C PRO A 61 -11.55 -8.50 1.33
N LEU A 62 -11.12 -9.59 1.96
CA LEU A 62 -9.76 -9.71 2.49
C LEU A 62 -8.71 -9.74 1.37
N VAL A 63 -8.90 -10.54 0.33
CA VAL A 63 -7.99 -10.57 -0.82
C VAL A 63 -7.89 -9.18 -1.45
N VAL A 64 -9.03 -8.52 -1.68
CA VAL A 64 -9.06 -7.13 -2.18
C VAL A 64 -8.30 -6.20 -1.23
N ALA A 65 -8.52 -6.29 0.07
CA ALA A 65 -7.89 -5.44 1.07
C ALA A 65 -6.37 -5.60 1.13
N PHE A 66 -5.84 -6.81 0.96
CA PHE A 66 -4.41 -7.08 1.04
C PHE A 66 -3.66 -6.98 -0.29
N THR A 67 -4.36 -7.07 -1.42
CA THR A 67 -3.71 -7.07 -2.75
C THR A 67 -4.09 -5.87 -3.59
N LEU A 68 -5.38 -5.50 -3.62
CA LEU A 68 -5.93 -4.47 -4.49
C LEU A 68 -6.22 -3.14 -3.80
N ARG A 69 -6.12 -3.04 -2.48
CA ARG A 69 -6.35 -1.81 -1.73
C ARG A 69 -5.07 -1.05 -1.34
N PRO A 70 -3.93 -1.72 -1.03
CA PRO A 70 -2.76 -1.01 -0.53
C PRO A 70 -2.18 -0.08 -1.60
N ALA A 71 -2.08 1.21 -1.25
CA ALA A 71 -1.50 2.24 -2.10
C ALA A 71 -1.06 3.43 -1.26
N VAL A 72 0.07 4.05 -1.62
CA VAL A 72 0.54 5.30 -1.01
C VAL A 72 0.46 6.38 -2.07
N PHE A 73 -0.26 7.45 -1.77
CA PHE A 73 -0.37 8.64 -2.61
C PHE A 73 0.39 9.75 -1.92
N ALA A 74 1.32 10.35 -2.63
CA ALA A 74 2.09 11.50 -2.16
C ALA A 74 1.92 12.64 -3.16
N ASN A 75 1.44 13.78 -2.69
CA ASN A 75 1.49 15.04 -3.42
C ASN A 75 2.35 16.05 -2.63
N ASP A 76 2.39 17.30 -3.05
CA ASP A 76 3.22 18.31 -2.40
C ASP A 76 2.65 18.79 -1.04
N GLU A 77 1.38 18.54 -0.74
CA GLU A 77 0.69 19.04 0.45
C GLU A 77 0.56 17.98 1.56
N ARG A 78 0.30 16.73 1.17
CA ARG A 78 -0.06 15.64 2.07
C ARG A 78 0.36 14.28 1.55
N ILE A 79 0.49 13.34 2.48
CA ILE A 79 0.60 11.91 2.21
C ILE A 79 -0.69 11.20 2.59
N ARG A 80 -1.21 10.37 1.66
CA ARG A 80 -2.35 9.48 1.89
C ARG A 80 -1.90 8.03 1.78
N VAL A 81 -1.93 7.32 2.89
CA VAL A 81 -1.58 5.90 2.99
C VAL A 81 -2.87 5.07 3.09
N ARG A 82 -3.19 4.32 2.03
CA ARG A 82 -4.25 3.30 2.06
C ARG A 82 -3.64 1.97 2.47
N ASN A 83 -3.98 1.49 3.65
CA ASN A 83 -3.69 0.15 4.16
C ASN A 83 -4.91 -0.76 4.01
N PRO A 84 -4.79 -2.08 4.27
CA PRO A 84 -5.92 -3.01 4.09
C PRO A 84 -7.20 -2.59 4.83
N PHE A 85 -7.10 -2.20 6.10
CA PHE A 85 -8.26 -1.89 6.95
C PHE A 85 -8.43 -0.41 7.29
N ARG A 86 -7.50 0.45 6.86
CA ARG A 86 -7.53 1.87 7.20
C ARG A 86 -6.91 2.72 6.10
N THR A 87 -7.36 3.96 5.99
CA THR A 87 -6.77 5.00 5.16
C THR A 87 -6.33 6.12 6.08
N ILE A 88 -5.05 6.48 6.01
CA ILE A 88 -4.45 7.53 6.81
C ILE A 88 -4.14 8.69 5.86
N GLN A 89 -4.52 9.90 6.23
CA GLN A 89 -4.20 11.13 5.52
C GLN A 89 -3.49 12.05 6.49
N LEU A 90 -2.28 12.48 6.14
CA LEU A 90 -1.48 13.36 6.99
C LEU A 90 -0.87 14.46 6.12
N PRO A 91 -1.00 15.74 6.50
CA PRO A 91 -0.23 16.80 5.87
C PRO A 91 1.26 16.59 6.17
N TRP A 92 2.14 17.01 5.25
CA TRP A 92 3.59 16.83 5.45
C TRP A 92 4.12 17.54 6.70
N THR A 93 3.46 18.62 7.13
CA THR A 93 3.80 19.34 8.36
C THR A 93 3.61 18.51 9.63
N GLU A 94 2.71 17.52 9.61
CA GLU A 94 2.53 16.57 10.72
C GLU A 94 3.45 15.34 10.61
N VAL A 95 4.21 15.19 9.51
CA VAL A 95 5.16 14.10 9.31
C VAL A 95 6.51 14.47 9.93
N ALA A 96 6.98 13.67 10.86
CA ALA A 96 8.30 13.83 11.49
C ALA A 96 9.41 13.13 10.70
N ASP A 97 9.15 11.91 10.22
CA ASP A 97 10.13 11.12 9.48
C ASP A 97 9.48 9.97 8.71
N VAL A 98 10.14 9.49 7.66
CA VAL A 98 9.76 8.30 6.89
C VAL A 98 10.94 7.34 6.84
N ARG A 99 10.75 6.12 7.35
CA ARG A 99 11.84 5.14 7.51
C ARG A 99 11.48 3.79 6.89
N ALA A 100 12.46 3.12 6.31
CA ALA A 100 12.36 1.72 5.89
C ALA A 100 13.34 0.87 6.72
N SER A 101 12.91 0.40 7.89
CA SER A 101 13.74 -0.49 8.72
C SER A 101 13.48 -1.96 8.34
N TYR A 102 12.60 -2.64 9.09
CA TYR A 102 12.05 -3.97 8.77
C TYR A 102 10.68 -3.89 8.08
N SER A 103 10.03 -2.73 8.17
CA SER A 103 8.83 -2.35 7.44
C SER A 103 8.95 -0.88 7.04
N SER A 104 8.19 -0.45 6.04
CA SER A 104 8.10 0.96 5.68
C SER A 104 7.18 1.64 6.70
N GLU A 105 7.67 2.64 7.42
CA GLU A 105 6.96 3.31 8.52
C GLU A 105 7.00 4.83 8.34
N LEU A 106 5.86 5.47 8.62
CA LEU A 106 5.69 6.91 8.70
C LEU A 106 5.54 7.28 10.17
N LEU A 107 6.38 8.21 10.63
CA LEU A 107 6.35 8.78 11.97
C LEU A 107 5.67 10.13 11.90
N ALA A 108 4.58 10.29 12.62
CA ALA A 108 3.95 11.59 12.82
C ALA A 108 4.64 12.35 13.98
N ARG A 109 4.51 13.68 14.01
CA ARG A 109 5.12 14.55 15.04
C ARG A 109 4.57 14.30 16.44
N ASP A 110 3.35 13.76 16.55
CA ASP A 110 2.75 13.29 17.79
C ASP A 110 3.38 11.98 18.32
N GLY A 111 4.34 11.40 17.59
CA GLY A 111 4.99 10.13 17.90
C GLY A 111 4.24 8.90 17.40
N THR A 112 3.09 9.07 16.73
CA THR A 112 2.29 7.96 16.21
C THR A 112 2.99 7.31 15.00
N LYS A 113 3.02 5.98 15.00
CA LYS A 113 3.64 5.17 13.95
C LYS A 113 2.59 4.59 13.01
N TYR A 114 2.75 4.84 11.72
CA TYR A 114 1.90 4.28 10.67
C TYR A 114 2.70 3.41 9.72
N GLN A 115 2.39 2.11 9.65
CA GLN A 115 2.99 1.20 8.67
C GLN A 115 2.46 1.48 7.26
N LEU A 116 3.33 1.47 6.25
CA LEU A 116 2.99 1.61 4.83
C LEU A 116 3.04 0.23 4.16
N TRP A 117 1.88 -0.42 4.02
CA TRP A 117 1.77 -1.77 3.45
C TRP A 117 2.07 -1.83 1.95
N ALA A 118 1.88 -0.72 1.23
CA ALA A 118 2.03 -0.68 -0.22
C ALA A 118 3.49 -0.71 -0.69
N ILE A 119 4.45 -0.47 0.21
CA ILE A 119 5.88 -0.37 -0.12
C ILE A 119 6.58 -1.63 0.40
N PRO A 120 6.76 -2.65 -0.46
CA PRO A 120 7.32 -3.93 -0.04
C PRO A 120 8.83 -3.80 0.20
N VAL A 121 9.24 -3.91 1.47
CA VAL A 121 10.64 -4.07 1.85
C VAL A 121 11.13 -5.46 1.44
N SER A 122 11.72 -5.57 0.26
CA SER A 122 12.26 -6.85 -0.20
C SER A 122 13.72 -7.01 0.22
N LEU A 123 13.96 -7.86 1.24
CA LEU A 123 15.31 -8.27 1.66
C LEU A 123 16.12 -8.87 0.49
N ARG A 124 15.43 -9.54 -0.46
CA ARG A 124 16.04 -10.05 -1.69
C ARG A 124 16.51 -8.93 -2.62
N ALA A 125 15.76 -7.83 -2.74
CA ALA A 125 16.23 -6.68 -3.52
C ALA A 125 17.38 -5.97 -2.81
N ARG A 126 17.36 -5.85 -1.47
CA ARG A 126 18.51 -5.34 -0.70
C ARG A 126 19.77 -6.18 -0.91
N LYS A 127 19.67 -7.51 -0.87
CA LYS A 127 20.80 -8.42 -1.16
C LYS A 127 21.27 -8.33 -2.61
N ARG A 128 20.36 -8.17 -3.57
CA ARG A 128 20.71 -7.96 -4.99
C ARG A 128 21.42 -6.62 -5.20
N ALA A 129 20.88 -5.54 -4.61
CA ALA A 129 21.48 -4.20 -4.59
C ALA A 129 22.90 -4.22 -4.02
N ALA A 130 23.10 -4.84 -2.85
CA ALA A 130 24.43 -4.97 -2.24
C ALA A 130 25.42 -5.75 -3.13
N ARG A 131 24.96 -6.80 -3.83
CA ARG A 131 25.80 -7.56 -4.78
C ARG A 131 26.17 -6.72 -6.01
N THR A 132 25.23 -5.95 -6.56
CA THR A 132 25.50 -5.07 -7.69
C THR A 132 26.48 -3.96 -7.30
N ALA A 133 26.29 -3.35 -6.12
CA ALA A 133 27.19 -2.34 -5.59
C ALA A 133 28.61 -2.89 -5.32
N ALA A 134 28.71 -4.10 -4.77
CA ALA A 134 30.01 -4.77 -4.55
C ALA A 134 30.73 -5.11 -5.87
N ARG A 135 30.00 -5.48 -6.93
CA ARG A 135 30.57 -5.69 -8.28
C ARG A 135 31.08 -4.38 -8.87
N ALA A 136 30.28 -3.31 -8.80
CA ALA A 136 30.69 -1.99 -9.28
C ALA A 136 31.93 -1.44 -8.55
N ALA A 137 32.03 -1.66 -7.24
CA ALA A 137 33.21 -1.29 -6.45
C ALA A 137 34.46 -2.10 -6.81
N HIS A 138 34.29 -3.34 -7.28
CA HIS A 138 35.37 -4.17 -7.78
C HIS A 138 35.81 -3.77 -9.21
N ASP A 139 34.89 -3.26 -10.02
CA ASP A 139 35.15 -2.85 -11.40
C ASP A 139 35.78 -1.43 -11.52
N ASP A 140 35.63 -0.56 -10.51
CA ASP A 140 36.32 0.74 -10.43
C ASP A 140 37.01 0.95 -9.05
N PRO A 141 38.13 0.26 -8.76
CA PRO A 141 38.80 0.29 -7.45
C PRO A 141 39.41 1.66 -7.10
N TYR A 142 39.66 2.50 -8.11
CA TYR A 142 40.36 3.77 -7.98
C TYR A 142 39.45 4.99 -8.17
N GLY A 143 38.14 4.79 -8.37
CA GLY A 143 37.14 5.85 -8.48
C GLY A 143 37.39 6.82 -9.64
N ARG A 144 38.11 6.39 -10.68
CA ARG A 144 38.54 7.26 -11.79
C ARG A 144 37.57 7.26 -12.95
N THR A 145 36.59 6.36 -12.97
CA THR A 145 35.69 6.17 -14.12
C THR A 145 34.27 6.67 -13.83
N SER A 146 33.94 7.00 -12.58
CA SER A 146 32.56 7.19 -12.11
C SER A 146 32.03 8.63 -12.10
N VAL A 147 32.60 9.55 -12.90
CA VAL A 147 32.03 10.90 -13.06
C VAL A 147 30.69 10.87 -13.83
N SER A 148 30.42 9.79 -14.57
CA SER A 148 29.17 9.55 -15.30
C SER A 148 28.38 8.34 -14.79
N ALA A 149 28.55 7.95 -13.52
CA ALA A 149 27.61 7.01 -12.91
C ALA A 149 26.26 7.75 -12.74
N ASP A 150 25.49 7.73 -13.82
CA ASP A 150 24.17 8.34 -13.99
C ASP A 150 23.37 8.21 -12.69
N VAL A 151 22.77 9.31 -12.23
CA VAL A 151 21.90 9.32 -11.04
C VAL A 151 20.78 8.28 -11.16
N ARG A 152 20.45 7.84 -12.39
CA ARG A 152 19.55 6.71 -12.67
C ARG A 152 20.16 5.35 -12.36
N ASP A 153 21.47 5.16 -12.53
CA ASP A 153 22.19 3.93 -12.22
C ASP A 153 22.42 3.76 -10.71
N SER A 154 22.57 4.85 -9.95
CA SER A 154 22.55 4.80 -8.48
C SER A 154 21.15 4.50 -7.91
N ALA A 155 20.09 4.99 -8.56
CA ALA A 155 18.71 4.64 -8.22
C ALA A 155 18.41 3.14 -8.49
N GLY A 156 18.95 2.56 -9.58
CA GLY A 156 18.86 1.12 -9.87
C GLY A 156 19.65 0.22 -8.91
N ARG A 157 20.63 0.79 -8.19
CA ARG A 157 21.46 0.10 -7.18
C ARG A 157 20.84 0.07 -5.78
N THR A 158 19.72 0.73 -5.55
CA THR A 158 19.02 0.71 -4.25
C THR A 158 17.79 -0.20 -4.32
N ALA A 159 17.44 -0.90 -3.23
CA ALA A 159 16.16 -1.64 -3.19
C ALA A 159 15.00 -0.68 -3.46
N SER A 160 14.02 -1.10 -4.27
CA SER A 160 12.91 -0.24 -4.71
C SER A 160 12.18 0.46 -3.57
N ALA A 161 12.03 -0.22 -2.42
CA ALA A 161 11.45 0.36 -1.21
C ALA A 161 12.29 1.49 -0.60
N ASP A 162 13.61 1.34 -0.58
CA ASP A 162 14.52 2.34 -0.02
C ASP A 162 14.55 3.59 -0.93
N GLN A 163 14.43 3.41 -2.24
CA GLN A 163 14.25 4.54 -3.18
C GLN A 163 12.91 5.25 -2.95
N THR A 164 11.81 4.52 -2.81
CA THR A 164 10.51 5.13 -2.49
C THR A 164 10.55 5.89 -1.17
N VAL A 165 11.20 5.37 -0.13
CA VAL A 165 11.34 6.10 1.15
C VAL A 165 12.18 7.36 1.00
N ARG A 166 13.26 7.34 0.20
CA ARG A 166 14.02 8.56 -0.12
C ARG A 166 13.16 9.58 -0.86
N ASP A 167 12.45 9.16 -1.90
CA ASP A 167 11.56 10.06 -2.63
C ASP A 167 10.51 10.72 -1.69
N LEU A 168 9.92 9.94 -0.77
CA LEU A 168 8.96 10.46 0.20
C LEU A 168 9.61 11.43 1.19
N ARG A 169 10.85 11.16 1.59
CA ARG A 169 11.62 12.05 2.47
C ARG A 169 11.96 13.37 1.77
N ASP A 170 12.39 13.31 0.50
CA ASP A 170 12.67 14.50 -0.30
C ASP A 170 11.43 15.38 -0.45
N ILE A 171 10.24 14.77 -0.60
CA ILE A 171 8.97 15.52 -0.65
C ILE A 171 8.67 16.16 0.71
N ALA A 172 8.83 15.42 1.81
CA ALA A 172 8.64 15.95 3.17
C ALA A 172 9.58 17.13 3.47
N GLU A 173 10.85 17.03 3.08
CA GLU A 173 11.86 18.07 3.27
C GLU A 173 11.56 19.33 2.43
N ARG A 174 11.04 19.16 1.20
CA ARG A 174 10.62 20.29 0.34
C ARG A 174 9.36 20.99 0.84
N ALA A 175 8.41 20.25 1.40
CA ALA A 175 7.21 20.83 2.00
C ALA A 175 7.56 21.69 3.23
N GLY A 176 8.58 21.29 3.99
CA GLY A 176 9.04 22.00 5.18
C GLY A 176 7.93 22.14 6.24
N ASP A 177 7.94 23.23 6.99
CA ASP A 177 6.87 23.57 7.96
C ASP A 177 5.73 24.37 7.31
N THR A 178 5.74 24.53 5.98
CA THR A 178 4.73 25.30 5.26
C THR A 178 3.42 24.51 5.28
N THR A 179 2.46 24.96 6.08
CA THR A 179 1.10 24.41 6.05
C THR A 179 0.33 25.15 4.96
N PRO A 180 -0.07 24.49 3.86
CA PRO A 180 -0.93 25.11 2.86
C PRO A 180 -2.21 25.62 3.53
N GLU A 181 -2.68 26.81 3.15
CA GLU A 181 -3.94 27.35 3.66
C GLU A 181 -5.09 26.39 3.34
N GLY A 182 -5.76 25.87 4.37
CA GLY A 182 -6.82 24.87 4.24
C GLY A 182 -6.38 23.41 4.30
N ALA A 183 -5.11 23.12 4.65
CA ALA A 183 -4.67 21.76 4.89
C ALA A 183 -5.46 21.14 6.07
N ASP A 184 -6.24 20.09 5.77
CA ASP A 184 -6.97 19.32 6.77
C ASP A 184 -6.02 18.68 7.78
N ARG A 185 -6.46 18.65 9.05
CA ARG A 185 -5.76 17.87 10.09
C ARG A 185 -5.65 16.40 9.69
N GLY A 186 -4.59 15.77 10.19
CA GLY A 186 -4.42 14.33 10.09
C GLY A 186 -5.71 13.55 10.38
N SER A 187 -6.13 12.68 9.45
CA SER A 187 -7.34 11.85 9.60
C SER A 187 -7.07 10.38 9.33
N VAL A 188 -7.69 9.53 10.15
CA VAL A 188 -7.64 8.06 10.00
C VAL A 188 -9.05 7.55 9.77
N ARG A 189 -9.30 6.98 8.59
CA ARG A 189 -10.60 6.41 8.21
C ARG A 189 -10.52 4.89 8.13
N TRP A 190 -11.37 4.20 8.88
CA TRP A 190 -11.51 2.75 8.79
C TRP A 190 -12.20 2.32 7.50
N ALA A 191 -11.78 1.17 6.97
CA ALA A 191 -12.32 0.56 5.77
C ALA A 191 -13.52 -0.34 6.12
N TYR A 192 -14.63 0.25 6.56
CA TYR A 192 -15.83 -0.53 6.90
C TYR A 192 -16.37 -1.33 5.73
N GLU A 193 -16.10 -0.89 4.49
CA GLU A 193 -16.39 -1.64 3.27
C GLU A 193 -15.66 -2.98 3.15
N VAL A 194 -14.54 -3.17 3.88
CA VAL A 194 -13.82 -4.44 3.97
C VAL A 194 -14.21 -5.18 5.25
N ILE A 195 -14.23 -4.45 6.37
CA ILE A 195 -14.41 -5.04 7.71
C ILE A 195 -15.81 -5.64 7.84
N ALA A 196 -16.86 -4.92 7.43
CA ALA A 196 -18.23 -5.37 7.65
C ALA A 196 -18.55 -6.66 6.86
N PRO A 197 -18.23 -6.79 5.55
CA PRO A 197 -18.43 -8.06 4.84
C PRO A 197 -17.57 -9.20 5.41
N ALA A 198 -16.31 -8.93 5.76
CA ALA A 198 -15.45 -9.95 6.36
C ALA A 198 -16.01 -10.48 7.69
N VAL A 199 -16.43 -9.59 8.59
CA VAL A 199 -17.03 -9.96 9.88
C VAL A 199 -18.35 -10.74 9.66
N ALA A 200 -19.20 -10.29 8.74
CA ALA A 200 -20.43 -10.99 8.39
C ALA A 200 -20.14 -12.41 7.87
N GLY A 201 -19.14 -12.57 7.00
CA GLY A 201 -18.68 -13.86 6.50
C GLY A 201 -18.19 -14.79 7.61
N VAL A 202 -17.40 -14.28 8.57
CA VAL A 202 -16.96 -15.05 9.75
C VAL A 202 -18.15 -15.53 10.57
N VAL A 203 -19.06 -14.61 10.92
CA VAL A 203 -20.23 -14.94 11.76
C VAL A 203 -21.08 -16.00 11.06
N LEU A 204 -21.34 -15.85 9.76
CA LEU A 204 -22.15 -16.78 8.99
C LEU A 204 -21.50 -18.17 8.88
N LEU A 205 -20.17 -18.23 8.69
CA LEU A 205 -19.43 -19.50 8.74
C LEU A 205 -19.55 -20.18 10.11
N VAL A 206 -19.36 -19.44 11.20
CA VAL A 206 -19.45 -19.98 12.56
C VAL A 206 -20.85 -20.54 12.82
N VAL A 207 -21.90 -19.81 12.44
CA VAL A 207 -23.29 -20.27 12.60
C VAL A 207 -23.56 -21.53 11.79
N LEU A 208 -23.15 -21.57 10.52
CA LEU A 208 -23.36 -22.75 9.66
C LEU A 208 -22.63 -24.00 10.17
N VAL A 209 -21.44 -23.83 10.74
CA VAL A 209 -20.65 -24.94 11.32
C VAL A 209 -21.20 -25.37 12.67
N ALA A 210 -21.75 -24.46 13.48
CA ALA A 210 -22.30 -24.80 14.79
C ALA A 210 -23.68 -25.46 14.71
N VAL A 211 -24.49 -25.10 13.70
CA VAL A 211 -25.85 -25.60 13.51
C VAL A 211 -25.89 -26.87 12.64
N GLY A 212 -24.88 -27.08 11.79
CA GLY A 212 -24.82 -28.20 10.84
C GLY A 212 -23.85 -29.30 11.24
#